data_AF-A0AAV3JN84-F1
#
_entry.id   AF-A0AAV3JN84-F1
#
_cell.length_a   1.000
_cell.length_b   1.000
_cell.length_c   1.000
_cell.angle_alpha   90.00
_cell.angle_beta   90.00
_cell.angle_gamma   90.00
#
_symmetry.space_group_name_H-M   'P 1'
#
loop_
_entity.id
_entity.type
_entity.pdbx_description
1 polymer ?
#
loop_
_entity_poly.entity_id
_entity_poly.type
_entity_poly.pdbx_seq_one_letter_code
_entity_poly.pdbx_strand_id
1 'polypeptide(L)'
;MVFRANVGKVKTADGRFFDTGLPKGFCDLFGFKPNGQIFFIEVKNETGRIRPEQKNFMEVMASKGALAGVARSVEDALKIVNGYH
;
A
#
# COMPACT_ATOMS: atom_id res chain seq x y z
N MET A 1 -13.28 -0.85 5.78
CA MET A 1 -12.53 -2.10 5.97
C MET A 1 -11.08 -1.87 5.57
N VAL A 2 -10.11 -2.49 6.27
CA VAL A 2 -8.67 -2.39 6.01
C VAL A 2 -8.08 -3.79 5.94
N PHE A 3 -7.18 -4.00 4.99
CA PHE A 3 -6.39 -5.20 4.83
C PHE A 3 -4.90 -4.86 4.85
N ARG A 4 -4.10 -5.82 5.31
CA ARG A 4 -2.65 -5.78 5.18
C ARG A 4 -2.20 -6.74 4.09
N ALA A 5 -1.39 -6.23 3.17
CA ALA A 5 -0.68 -7.00 2.17
C ALA A 5 0.76 -7.26 2.62
N ASN A 6 1.29 -8.44 2.31
CA ASN A 6 2.71 -8.72 2.36
C ASN A 6 3.16 -9.01 0.93
N VAL A 7 4.07 -8.19 0.40
CA VAL A 7 4.60 -8.35 -0.97
C VAL A 7 5.97 -9.00 -0.89
N GLY A 8 6.18 -10.10 -1.63
CA GLY A 8 7.50 -10.70 -1.74
C GLY A 8 7.47 -12.19 -2.04
N LYS A 9 8.66 -12.79 -1.98
CA LYS A 9 8.85 -14.22 -2.13
C LYS A 9 9.23 -14.82 -0.78
N VAL A 10 8.55 -15.89 -0.41
CA VAL A 10 8.86 -16.67 0.79
C VAL A 10 9.44 -18.01 0.35
N LYS A 11 10.57 -18.42 0.95
CA LYS A 11 11.11 -19.76 0.74
C LYS A 11 10.34 -20.73 1.63
N THR A 12 9.72 -21.74 1.03
CA THR A 12 8.96 -22.77 1.74
C THR A 12 9.90 -23.80 2.37
N ALA A 13 9.41 -24.57 3.35
CA ALA A 13 10.20 -25.56 4.07
C ALA A 13 10.79 -26.66 3.16
N ASP A 14 10.11 -26.96 2.04
CA ASP A 14 10.57 -27.88 1.00
C ASP A 14 11.51 -27.24 -0.03
N GLY A 15 11.91 -25.99 0.16
CA GLY A 15 12.92 -25.28 -0.64
C GLY A 15 12.41 -24.53 -1.86
N ARG A 16 11.11 -24.58 -2.18
CA ARG A 16 10.51 -23.79 -3.27
C ARG A 16 10.33 -22.32 -2.88
N PHE A 17 10.11 -21.46 -3.88
CA PHE A 17 9.73 -20.06 -3.65
C PHE A 17 8.24 -19.88 -3.93
N PHE A 18 7.52 -19.36 -2.94
CA PHE A 18 6.15 -18.88 -3.08
C PHE A 18 6.17 -17.37 -3.33
N ASP A 19 5.52 -16.93 -4.40
CA ASP A 19 5.30 -15.51 -4.70
C ASP A 19 3.90 -15.13 -4.22
N THR A 20 3.77 -14.01 -3.49
CA THR A 20 2.46 -13.59 -2.97
C THR A 20 1.50 -13.13 -4.08
N GLY A 21 1.97 -12.99 -5.32
CA GLY A 21 1.16 -12.69 -6.49
C GLY A 21 0.75 -11.22 -6.60
N LEU A 22 1.11 -10.40 -5.61
CA LEU A 22 0.92 -8.95 -5.66
C LEU A 22 1.99 -8.30 -6.54
N PRO A 23 1.63 -7.27 -7.33
CA PRO A 23 2.59 -6.60 -8.18
C PRO A 23 3.68 -5.90 -7.34
N LYS A 24 4.86 -5.75 -7.93
CA LYS A 24 5.94 -4.96 -7.30
C LYS A 24 5.44 -3.55 -7.01
N GLY A 25 5.69 -3.09 -5.79
CA GLY A 25 5.30 -1.75 -5.36
C GLY A 25 3.88 -1.63 -4.81
N PHE A 26 3.11 -2.73 -4.74
CA PHE A 26 1.81 -2.75 -4.07
C PHE A 26 1.95 -2.30 -2.60
N CYS A 27 1.03 -1.45 -2.13
CA CYS A 27 1.06 -0.84 -0.81
C CYS A 27 0.83 -1.85 0.33
N ASP A 28 1.41 -1.57 1.50
CA ASP A 28 1.30 -2.43 2.68
C ASP A 28 -0.15 -2.53 3.22
N LEU A 29 -0.91 -1.44 3.15
CA LEU A 29 -2.31 -1.39 3.57
C LEU A 29 -3.19 -0.94 2.41
N PHE A 30 -4.39 -1.53 2.33
CA PHE A 30 -5.41 -1.11 1.38
C PHE A 30 -6.80 -1.48 1.89
N GLY A 31 -7.83 -0.87 1.33
CA GLY A 31 -9.20 -1.14 1.75
C GLY A 31 -10.17 -0.16 1.17
N PHE A 32 -11.37 -0.10 1.76
CA PHE A 32 -12.42 0.79 1.29
C PHE A 32 -13.22 1.38 2.45
N LYS A 33 -13.69 2.61 2.22
CA LYS A 33 -14.61 3.36 3.08
C LYS A 33 -16.04 2.82 2.94
N PRO A 34 -16.97 3.15 3.86
CA PRO A 34 -18.36 2.71 3.76
C PRO A 34 -19.05 3.08 2.44
N ASN A 35 -18.63 4.19 1.81
CA ASN A 35 -19.13 4.62 0.50
C ASN A 35 -18.47 3.92 -0.70
N GLY A 36 -17.66 2.88 -0.48
CA GLY A 36 -16.95 2.14 -1.52
C GLY A 36 -15.67 2.80 -2.03
N GLN A 37 -15.32 4.00 -1.55
CA GLN A 37 -14.09 4.67 -1.94
C GLN A 37 -12.87 3.86 -1.48
N ILE A 38 -12.09 3.37 -2.45
CA ILE A 38 -10.88 2.58 -2.22
C ILE A 38 -9.70 3.48 -1.82
N PHE A 39 -8.83 2.97 -0.95
CA PHE A 39 -7.57 3.61 -0.58
C PHE A 39 -6.40 2.62 -0.51
N PHE A 40 -5.19 3.14 -0.69
CA PHE A 40 -3.91 2.45 -0.59
C PHE A 40 -2.93 3.27 0.27
N ILE A 41 -2.24 2.62 1.21
CA ILE A 41 -1.30 3.28 2.12
C ILE A 41 -0.01 2.47 2.17
N GLU A 42 1.08 3.09 1.73
CA GLU A 42 2.43 2.59 1.93
C GLU A 42 2.95 3.06 3.29
N VAL A 43 3.37 2.14 4.16
CA VAL A 43 3.82 2.48 5.51
C VAL A 43 5.34 2.59 5.54
N LYS A 44 5.86 3.71 6.02
CA LYS A 44 7.30 3.93 6.22
C LYS A 44 7.58 4.42 7.62
N ASN A 45 8.78 4.13 8.14
CA ASN A 45 9.31 4.86 9.29
C ASN A 45 9.69 6.29 8.88
N GLU A 46 10.19 7.13 9.79
CA GLU A 46 10.48 8.55 9.51
C GLU A 46 11.45 8.78 8.34
N THR A 47 12.48 7.94 8.19
CA THR A 47 13.53 8.06 7.16
C THR A 47 13.37 7.10 5.98
N GLY A 48 12.33 6.28 5.97
CA GLY A 48 12.13 5.22 5.00
C GLY A 48 11.99 5.76 3.57
N ARG A 49 12.89 5.31 2.69
CA ARG A 49 12.86 5.69 1.28
C ARG A 49 11.71 4.99 0.55
N ILE A 50 10.98 5.75 -0.24
CA ILE A 50 9.95 5.24 -1.15
C ILE A 50 10.65 4.71 -2.42
N ARG A 51 10.33 3.48 -2.82
CA ARG A 51 10.87 2.89 -4.06
C ARG A 51 10.13 3.45 -5.29
N PRO A 52 10.78 3.56 -6.46
CA PRO A 52 10.14 4.07 -7.68
C PRO A 52 8.85 3.32 -8.05
N GLU A 53 8.81 2.00 -7.88
CA GLU A 53 7.64 1.17 -8.19
C GLU A 53 6.46 1.47 -7.26
N GLN A 54 6.73 1.81 -6.00
CA GLN A 54 5.70 2.19 -5.03
C GLN A 54 5.10 3.55 -5.37
N LYS A 55 5.94 4.50 -5.76
CA LYS A 55 5.50 5.82 -6.24
C LYS A 55 4.61 5.66 -7.48
N ASN A 56 5.07 4.91 -8.47
CA ASN A 56 4.30 4.65 -9.69
C ASN A 56 2.97 3.94 -9.41
N PHE A 57 2.95 2.95 -8.52
CA PHE A 57 1.71 2.27 -8.13
C PHE A 57 0.69 3.26 -7.55
N MET A 58 1.11 4.08 -6.58
CA MET A 58 0.22 5.06 -5.95
C MET A 58 -0.28 6.10 -6.96
N GLU A 59 0.58 6.60 -7.85
CA GLU A 59 0.20 7.56 -8.90
C GLU A 59 -0.87 6.99 -9.84
N VAL A 60 -0.73 5.72 -10.27
CA VAL A 60 -1.72 5.05 -11.13
C VAL A 60 -3.03 4.79 -10.40
N MET A 61 -3.00 4.45 -9.11
CA MET A 61 -4.23 4.27 -8.33
C MET A 61 -4.94 5.59 -8.09
N ALA A 62 -4.19 6.64 -7.75
CA ALA A 62 -4.72 8.00 -7.58
C ALA A 62 -5.35 8.52 -8.89
N SER A 63 -4.72 8.28 -10.04
CA SER A 63 -5.27 8.67 -11.34
C SER A 63 -6.57 7.94 -11.71
N LYS A 64 -6.91 6.85 -11.00
CA LYS A 64 -8.16 6.09 -11.15
C LYS A 64 -9.19 6.43 -10.06
N GLY A 65 -8.93 7.47 -9.27
CA GLY A 65 -9.82 7.95 -8.22
C GLY A 65 -9.66 7.24 -6.88
N ALA A 66 -8.64 6.41 -6.67
CA ALA A 66 -8.32 5.89 -5.34
C ALA A 66 -7.65 6.98 -4.48
N LEU A 67 -7.76 6.86 -3.16
CA LEU A 67 -6.92 7.64 -2.24
C LEU A 67 -5.60 6.87 -2.07
N ALA A 68 -4.44 7.50 -2.26
CA ALA A 68 -3.17 6.79 -2.21
C ALA A 68 -2.05 7.66 -1.64
N GLY A 69 -1.32 7.16 -0.65
CA GLY A 69 -0.24 7.93 -0.05
C GLY A 69 0.70 7.14 0.84
N VAL A 70 1.70 7.84 1.36
CA VAL A 70 2.68 7.29 2.30
C VAL A 70 2.35 7.75 3.71
N ALA A 71 2.15 6.80 4.62
CA ALA A 71 1.96 7.08 6.03
C ALA A 71 3.25 6.84 6.81
N ARG A 72 3.66 7.83 7.60
CA ARG A 72 4.75 7.72 8.59
C ARG A 72 4.24 7.79 10.02
N SER A 73 2.95 8.01 10.18
CA SER A 73 2.23 8.07 11.43
C SER A 73 0.78 7.64 11.24
N VAL A 74 0.06 7.42 12.35
CA VAL A 74 -1.40 7.19 12.32
C VAL A 74 -2.13 8.39 11.71
N GLU A 75 -1.67 9.61 12.02
CA GLU A 75 -2.25 10.85 11.52
C GLU A 75 -2.18 10.94 9.99
N ASP A 76 -1.04 10.56 9.39
CA ASP A 76 -0.90 10.52 7.93
C ASP A 76 -1.87 9.51 7.30
N ALA A 77 -2.01 8.33 7.92
CA ALA A 77 -2.94 7.32 7.44
C ALA A 77 -4.40 7.83 7.46
N LEU A 78 -4.79 8.55 8.52
CA LEU A 78 -6.11 9.15 8.62
C LEU A 78 -6.31 10.25 7.58
N LYS A 79 -5.31 11.10 7.32
CA LYS A 79 -5.35 12.12 6.26
C LYS A 79 -5.57 11.49 4.89
N ILE A 80 -4.85 10.42 4.56
CA ILE A 80 -5.02 9.70 3.29
C ILE A 80 -6.44 9.17 3.16
N VAL A 81 -6.96 8.46 4.16
CA VAL A 81 -8.32 7.87 4.13
C VAL A 81 -9.40 8.96 4.07
N ASN A 82 -9.14 10.15 4.61
CA ASN A 82 -10.07 11.27 4.57
C ASN A 82 -9.92 12.15 3.32
N GLY A 83 -8.92 11.91 2.46
CA GLY A 83 -8.71 12.67 1.23
C GLY A 83 -7.92 13.98 1.41
N TYR A 84 -7.19 14.12 2.52
CA TYR A 84 -6.35 15.27 2.83
C TYR A 84 -4.86 14.98 2.56
N HIS A 85 -4.53 14.45 1.38
CA HIS A 85 -3.19 13.92 1.07
C HIS A 85 -2.65 14.43 -0.27
#